data_AF-A0A7I8YYL1-F1
#
_entry.id   AF-A0A7I8YYL1-F1
#
_cell.length_a   1.000
_cell.length_b   1.000
_cell.length_c   1.000
_cell.angle_alpha   90.00
_cell.angle_beta   90.00
_cell.angle_gamma   90.00
#
_symmetry.space_group_name_H-M   'P 1'
#
loop_
_entity.id
_entity.type
_entity.pdbx_description
1 polymer ?
#
loop_
_entity_poly.entity_id
_entity_poly.type
_entity_poly.pdbx_seq_one_letter_code
_entity_poly.pdbx_strand_id
1 'polypeptide(L)'
;MILVVWRFRGPVYVDTSLKSLEAENDGWRFEEKNTCGRIKIPHEKTHIDVPMYAIPKNQFQTKQTAADSAHILKSESIFESVALNRDSREAYLVESDKVNLALREGAKRWSISDPKIVEDWFNDSCKRIGGHVRSICRFMKAWRDAQWDVGGPSSISLMTAVVNILNREEHNDSDLAGTMKLVAKLLPDEFNRGLESPDDTDTKLLFPAEWDQNVHQKTIVETMKTLYEILVDAENANTREDALHKMNEAFGKRVTNAQLITSIAAAPAFHVSPSREPEPRKINKTMVSG
;
A
#
# COMPACT_ATOMS: atom_id res chain seq x y z
N MET A 1 -12.91 -12.51 53.08
CA MET A 1 -12.96 -11.40 52.10
C MET A 1 -12.42 -11.92 50.78
N ILE A 2 -13.30 -12.42 49.91
CA ILE A 2 -12.91 -12.98 48.62
C ILE A 2 -12.71 -11.80 47.67
N LEU A 3 -11.45 -11.46 47.41
CA LEU A 3 -11.07 -10.49 46.40
C LEU A 3 -11.33 -11.14 45.04
N VAL A 4 -12.56 -11.00 44.52
CA VAL A 4 -12.87 -11.37 43.14
C VAL A 4 -12.20 -10.33 42.24
N VAL A 5 -10.95 -10.61 41.88
CA VAL A 5 -10.25 -9.90 40.82
C VAL A 5 -10.94 -10.26 39.51
N TRP A 6 -11.81 -9.38 39.02
CA TRP A 6 -12.33 -9.44 37.66
C TRP A 6 -11.15 -9.19 36.70
N ARG A 7 -10.41 -10.25 36.34
CA ARG A 7 -9.52 -10.22 35.18
C ARG A 7 -10.39 -9.96 33.95
N PHE A 8 -10.20 -8.82 33.30
CA PHE A 8 -10.86 -8.47 32.05
C PHE A 8 -10.66 -9.60 31.02
N ARG A 9 -11.75 -10.25 30.58
CA ARG A 9 -11.79 -11.40 29.64
C ARG A 9 -12.07 -10.97 28.19
N GLY A 10 -11.72 -9.75 27.79
CA GLY A 10 -12.07 -9.18 26.47
C GLY A 10 -11.79 -10.12 25.27
N PRO A 11 -10.55 -10.62 25.09
CA PRO A 11 -10.23 -11.53 23.99
C PRO A 11 -11.03 -12.83 24.01
N VAL A 12 -11.43 -13.30 25.20
CA VAL A 12 -12.21 -14.54 25.39
C VAL A 12 -13.61 -14.42 24.76
N TYR A 13 -14.23 -13.24 24.79
CA TYR A 13 -15.54 -13.03 24.17
C TYR A 13 -15.47 -13.01 22.65
N VAL A 14 -14.43 -12.36 22.09
CA VAL A 14 -14.17 -12.39 20.64
C VAL A 14 -13.91 -13.82 20.17
N ASP A 15 -13.09 -14.57 20.91
CA ASP A 15 -12.80 -15.97 20.58
C ASP A 15 -14.04 -16.85 20.64
N THR A 16 -14.89 -16.65 21.65
CA THR A 16 -16.14 -17.42 21.78
C THR A 16 -17.05 -17.18 20.58
N SER A 17 -17.17 -15.92 20.13
CA SER A 17 -17.96 -15.57 18.94
C SER A 17 -17.39 -16.19 17.66
N LEU A 18 -16.06 -16.11 17.44
CA LEU A 18 -15.45 -16.69 16.24
C LEU A 18 -15.48 -18.22 16.26
N LYS A 19 -15.33 -18.85 17.43
CA LYS A 19 -15.42 -20.31 17.59
C LYS A 19 -16.85 -20.82 17.45
N SER A 20 -17.87 -20.05 17.84
CA SER A 20 -19.25 -20.45 17.57
C SER A 20 -19.55 -20.44 16.07
N LEU A 21 -19.05 -19.43 15.34
CA LEU A 21 -19.14 -19.41 13.87
C LEU A 21 -18.41 -20.59 13.22
N GLU A 22 -17.21 -20.95 13.70
CA GLU A 22 -16.50 -22.16 13.25
C GLU A 22 -17.34 -23.44 13.48
N ALA A 23 -17.98 -23.57 14.64
CA ALA A 23 -18.78 -24.74 14.98
C ALA A 23 -20.09 -24.85 14.16
N GLU A 24 -20.64 -23.72 13.72
CA GLU A 24 -21.89 -23.65 12.97
C GLU A 24 -21.70 -23.75 11.44
N ASN A 25 -20.47 -23.55 10.94
CA ASN A 25 -20.21 -23.46 9.51
C ASN A 25 -19.13 -24.45 9.06
N ASP A 26 -19.55 -25.47 8.31
CA ASP A 26 -18.64 -26.50 7.80
C ASP A 26 -17.49 -25.90 6.97
N GLY A 27 -16.27 -26.31 7.32
CA GLY A 27 -15.05 -25.89 6.63
C GLY A 27 -14.50 -24.53 7.05
N TRP A 28 -15.20 -23.77 7.90
CA TRP A 28 -14.65 -22.57 8.53
C TRP A 28 -13.61 -22.97 9.58
N ARG A 29 -12.59 -22.13 9.79
CA ARG A 29 -11.50 -22.42 10.74
C ARG A 29 -11.08 -21.21 11.54
N PHE A 30 -11.08 -21.31 12.87
CA PHE A 30 -10.55 -20.30 13.76
C PHE A 30 -9.02 -20.38 13.84
N GLU A 31 -8.37 -19.23 13.82
CA GLU A 31 -6.93 -19.08 14.00
C GLU A 31 -6.66 -17.94 15.00
N GLU A 32 -5.86 -18.21 16.02
CA GLU A 32 -5.45 -17.19 16.98
C GLU A 32 -4.15 -16.52 16.51
N LYS A 33 -4.13 -15.18 16.52
CA LYS A 33 -2.95 -14.37 16.19
C LYS A 33 -2.71 -13.33 17.27
N ASN A 34 -1.47 -12.93 17.54
CA ASN A 34 -1.14 -12.02 18.65
C ASN A 34 -2.04 -10.76 18.75
N THR A 35 -2.42 -10.15 17.61
CA THR A 35 -3.20 -8.91 17.55
C THR A 35 -4.69 -9.08 17.22
N CYS A 36 -5.17 -10.28 16.89
CA CYS A 36 -6.56 -10.50 16.48
C CYS A 36 -7.02 -11.96 16.65
N GLY A 37 -8.33 -12.19 16.67
CA GLY A 37 -8.88 -13.49 16.29
C GLY A 37 -9.10 -13.51 14.78
N ARG A 38 -8.84 -14.64 14.12
CA ARG A 38 -9.05 -14.81 12.68
C ARG A 38 -10.03 -15.95 12.42
N ILE A 39 -10.97 -15.73 11.51
CA ILE A 39 -11.80 -16.80 10.94
C ILE A 39 -11.42 -16.97 9.47
N LYS A 40 -11.10 -18.19 9.05
CA LYS A 40 -10.73 -18.55 7.68
C LYS A 40 -11.87 -19.29 7.01
N ILE A 41 -12.12 -18.95 5.75
CA ILE A 41 -13.15 -19.55 4.90
C ILE A 41 -12.43 -20.06 3.63
N PRO A 42 -11.80 -21.25 3.68
CA PRO A 42 -10.88 -21.69 2.63
C PRO A 42 -11.52 -21.83 1.25
N HIS A 43 -12.78 -22.28 1.20
CA HIS A 43 -13.50 -22.45 -0.06
C HIS A 43 -13.78 -21.12 -0.77
N GLU A 44 -13.88 -20.02 -0.03
CA GLU A 44 -13.99 -18.66 -0.58
C GLU A 44 -12.64 -17.97 -0.78
N LYS A 45 -11.54 -18.61 -0.34
CA LYS A 45 -10.20 -17.99 -0.27
C LYS A 45 -10.19 -16.71 0.56
N THR A 46 -11.04 -16.66 1.59
CA THR A 46 -11.27 -15.47 2.41
C THR A 46 -10.85 -15.74 3.86
N HIS A 47 -10.43 -14.69 4.57
CA HIS A 47 -10.37 -14.68 6.02
C HIS A 47 -10.76 -13.31 6.54
N ILE A 48 -11.26 -13.27 7.78
CA ILE A 48 -11.62 -12.04 8.48
C ILE A 48 -10.77 -11.98 9.75
N ASP A 49 -10.03 -10.88 9.91
CA ASP A 49 -9.31 -10.54 11.14
C ASP A 49 -10.18 -9.64 12.01
N VAL A 50 -10.34 -10.01 13.28
CA VAL A 50 -11.07 -9.22 14.28
C VAL A 50 -10.11 -8.76 15.37
N PRO A 51 -9.44 -7.60 15.19
CA PRO A 51 -8.72 -6.93 16.27
C PRO A 51 -9.70 -6.36 17.30
N MET A 52 -9.32 -6.37 18.57
CA MET A 52 -10.14 -5.81 19.66
C MET A 52 -9.51 -4.53 20.18
N TYR A 53 -10.31 -3.46 20.24
CA TYR A 53 -9.89 -2.15 20.75
C TYR A 53 -10.66 -1.74 22.00
N ALA A 54 -10.00 -1.05 22.92
CA ALA A 54 -10.61 -0.30 23.99
C ALA A 54 -10.49 1.21 23.69
N ILE A 55 -11.63 1.91 23.79
CA ILE A 55 -11.74 3.36 23.59
C ILE A 55 -12.56 3.99 24.74
N PRO A 56 -12.37 5.28 25.06
CA PRO A 56 -13.14 5.94 26.11
C PRO A 56 -14.64 5.97 25.80
N LYS A 57 -15.46 5.48 26.76
CA LYS A 57 -16.92 5.39 26.60
C LYS A 57 -17.57 6.74 26.25
N ASN A 58 -17.17 7.82 26.94
CA ASN A 58 -17.76 9.14 26.74
C ASN A 58 -17.47 9.66 25.32
N GLN A 59 -16.25 9.45 24.80
CA GLN A 59 -15.91 9.83 23.43
C GLN A 59 -16.70 9.01 22.40
N PHE A 60 -16.93 7.72 22.66
CA PHE A 60 -17.79 6.89 21.79
C PHE A 60 -19.26 7.34 21.78
N GLN A 61 -19.84 7.66 22.94
CA GLN A 61 -21.25 8.09 23.03
C GLN A 61 -21.51 9.44 22.34
N THR A 62 -20.57 10.37 22.47
CA THR A 62 -20.61 11.65 21.72
C THR A 62 -20.58 11.39 20.22
N LYS A 63 -19.75 10.45 19.74
CA LYS A 63 -19.69 10.06 18.33
C LYS A 63 -20.99 9.46 17.81
N GLN A 64 -21.58 8.51 18.54
CA GLN A 64 -22.79 7.82 18.09
C GLN A 64 -23.95 8.81 17.93
N THR A 65 -24.15 9.68 18.90
CA THR A 65 -25.17 10.74 18.86
C THR A 65 -24.99 11.68 17.66
N ALA A 66 -23.74 12.06 17.35
CA ALA A 66 -23.42 12.92 16.21
C ALA A 66 -23.56 12.21 14.86
N ALA A 67 -23.14 10.94 14.76
CA ALA A 67 -23.26 10.13 13.56
C ALA A 67 -24.73 9.87 13.21
N ASP A 68 -25.56 9.52 14.20
CA ASP A 68 -26.99 9.32 14.03
C ASP A 68 -27.66 10.63 13.57
N SER A 69 -27.25 11.77 14.12
CA SER A 69 -27.74 13.10 13.71
C SER A 69 -27.32 13.50 12.29
N ALA A 70 -26.10 13.16 11.89
CA ALA A 70 -25.60 13.38 10.53
C ALA A 70 -26.22 12.43 9.50
N HIS A 71 -26.57 11.20 9.92
CA HIS A 71 -27.21 10.19 9.07
C HIS A 71 -28.67 10.54 8.77
N ILE A 72 -29.38 11.17 9.72
CA ILE A 72 -30.73 11.72 9.49
C ILE A 72 -30.75 12.77 8.37
N LEU A 73 -29.68 13.54 8.20
CA LEU A 73 -29.56 14.56 7.14
C LEU A 73 -29.14 13.99 5.77
N LYS A 74 -28.64 12.74 5.71
CA LYS A 74 -28.06 12.12 4.51
C LYS A 74 -28.96 11.10 3.79
N SER A 75 -30.18 10.86 4.26
CA SER A 75 -31.06 9.82 3.73
C SER A 75 -31.66 10.10 2.33
N GLU A 76 -31.31 11.20 1.65
CA GLU A 76 -31.87 11.55 0.32
C GLU A 76 -30.89 11.48 -0.87
N SER A 77 -29.62 11.08 -0.73
CA SER A 77 -28.77 10.88 -1.92
C SER A 77 -27.88 9.63 -1.87
N ILE A 78 -28.20 8.69 -2.74
CA ILE A 78 -27.39 7.53 -3.10
C ILE A 78 -26.32 8.03 -4.09
N PHE A 79 -25.16 8.45 -3.58
CA PHE A 79 -23.86 8.13 -4.20
C PHE A 79 -22.72 8.45 -3.22
N GLU A 80 -21.82 7.49 -3.12
CA GLU A 80 -20.66 7.51 -2.25
C GLU A 80 -19.57 8.43 -2.80
N SER A 81 -18.79 9.01 -1.88
CA SER A 81 -17.66 9.94 -2.04
C SER A 81 -17.97 11.44 -2.05
N VAL A 82 -17.23 12.15 -1.18
CA VAL A 82 -17.03 13.61 -1.06
C VAL A 82 -17.87 14.34 0.02
N ALA A 83 -17.11 15.09 0.83
CA ALA A 83 -17.49 16.16 1.75
C ALA A 83 -18.24 15.80 3.05
N LEU A 84 -17.48 15.35 4.05
CA LEU A 84 -17.70 15.85 5.41
C LEU A 84 -16.87 17.14 5.55
N ASN A 85 -17.51 18.24 5.95
CA ASN A 85 -16.84 19.52 6.22
C ASN A 85 -15.70 19.33 7.24
N ARG A 86 -14.61 20.09 7.08
CA ARG A 86 -13.40 20.02 7.94
C ARG A 86 -13.73 20.26 9.42
N ASP A 87 -14.56 21.26 9.70
CA ASP A 87 -15.02 21.61 11.07
C ASP A 87 -15.89 20.50 11.69
N SER A 88 -16.57 19.70 10.86
CA SER A 88 -17.27 18.52 11.35
C SER A 88 -16.27 17.42 11.70
N ARG A 89 -15.21 17.17 10.94
CA ARG A 89 -14.26 16.07 11.26
C ARG A 89 -13.50 16.27 12.58
N GLU A 90 -13.24 17.51 13.01
CA GLU A 90 -12.47 17.78 14.24
C GLU A 90 -13.25 17.49 15.53
N ALA A 91 -14.58 17.68 15.55
CA ALA A 91 -15.44 17.27 16.67
C ALA A 91 -15.68 15.74 16.74
N TYR A 92 -15.09 14.97 15.81
CA TYR A 92 -15.40 13.56 15.51
C TYR A 92 -14.23 12.59 15.79
N LEU A 93 -13.14 13.04 16.41
CA LEU A 93 -11.97 12.21 16.67
C LEU A 93 -12.03 11.61 18.09
N VAL A 94 -11.82 10.29 18.20
CA VAL A 94 -11.39 9.70 19.49
C VAL A 94 -9.92 10.05 19.53
N GLU A 95 -9.46 10.55 20.66
CA GLU A 95 -8.05 10.90 20.82
C GLU A 95 -7.22 9.63 20.56
N SER A 96 -6.32 9.68 19.58
CA SER A 96 -5.62 8.47 19.10
C SER A 96 -4.74 7.84 20.19
N ASP A 97 -4.25 8.63 21.15
CA ASP A 97 -3.52 8.15 22.34
C ASP A 97 -4.42 7.36 23.33
N LYS A 98 -5.73 7.34 23.11
CA LYS A 98 -6.71 6.57 23.88
C LYS A 98 -7.24 5.33 23.15
N VAL A 99 -6.82 5.08 21.91
CA VAL A 99 -7.21 3.87 21.17
C VAL A 99 -6.23 2.74 21.49
N ASN A 100 -6.68 1.76 22.26
CA ASN A 100 -5.83 0.68 22.75
C ASN A 100 -6.18 -0.65 22.09
N LEU A 101 -5.27 -1.18 21.27
CA LEU A 101 -5.32 -2.52 20.71
C LEU A 101 -4.98 -3.57 21.77
N ALA A 102 -5.81 -4.61 21.89
CA ALA A 102 -5.53 -5.73 22.78
C ALA A 102 -4.47 -6.66 22.19
N LEU A 103 -3.55 -7.11 23.05
CA LEU A 103 -2.52 -8.08 22.72
C LEU A 103 -2.77 -9.39 23.48
N ARG A 104 -2.62 -10.52 22.79
CA ARG A 104 -2.81 -11.85 23.38
C ARG A 104 -1.54 -12.35 24.06
N GLU A 105 -0.39 -12.11 23.43
CA GLU A 105 0.91 -12.58 23.89
C GLU A 105 1.76 -11.44 24.46
N GLY A 106 2.80 -11.82 25.21
CA GLY A 106 3.75 -10.88 25.81
C GLY A 106 3.32 -10.30 27.16
N ALA A 107 4.22 -9.47 27.72
CA ALA A 107 4.00 -8.85 29.03
C ALA A 107 2.97 -7.71 28.98
N LYS A 108 2.86 -7.02 27.84
CA LYS A 108 1.87 -5.96 27.61
C LYS A 108 0.55 -6.57 27.14
N ARG A 109 -0.57 -6.14 27.73
CA ARG A 109 -1.93 -6.57 27.34
C ARG A 109 -2.63 -5.60 26.40
N TRP A 110 -2.11 -4.39 26.30
CA TRP A 110 -2.61 -3.31 25.49
C TRP A 110 -1.45 -2.61 24.80
N SER A 111 -1.68 -2.17 23.57
CA SER A 111 -0.83 -1.26 22.83
C SER A 111 -1.67 -0.08 22.37
N ILE A 112 -1.17 1.14 22.55
CA ILE A 112 -1.76 2.31 21.88
C ILE A 112 -1.52 2.09 20.38
N SER A 113 -2.60 2.08 19.60
CA SER A 113 -2.58 1.86 18.15
C SER A 113 -3.95 2.22 17.59
N ASP A 114 -4.03 3.39 16.96
CA ASP A 114 -5.24 3.84 16.30
C ASP A 114 -5.17 3.51 14.79
N PRO A 115 -5.94 2.53 14.28
CA PRO A 115 -5.91 2.19 12.87
C PRO A 115 -6.34 3.36 11.97
N LYS A 116 -7.04 4.37 12.54
CA LYS A 116 -7.47 5.55 11.81
C LYS A 116 -6.31 6.46 11.40
N ILE A 117 -5.19 6.46 12.11
CA ILE A 117 -3.99 7.23 11.73
C ILE A 117 -3.52 6.78 10.34
N VAL A 118 -3.36 5.47 10.15
CA VAL A 118 -2.93 4.90 8.86
C VAL A 118 -3.99 5.12 7.77
N GLU A 119 -5.28 5.00 8.12
CA GLU A 119 -6.38 5.25 7.18
C GLU A 119 -6.36 6.70 6.66
N ASP A 120 -6.29 7.67 7.56
CA ASP A 120 -6.30 9.09 7.22
C ASP A 120 -5.01 9.47 6.47
N TRP A 121 -3.83 9.00 6.91
CA TRP A 121 -2.57 9.18 6.19
C TRP A 121 -2.64 8.66 4.74
N PHE A 122 -3.19 7.47 4.52
CA PHE A 122 -3.23 6.90 3.18
C PHE A 122 -4.24 7.63 2.30
N ASN A 123 -5.39 8.01 2.85
CA ASN A 123 -6.40 8.80 2.15
C ASN A 123 -5.86 10.19 1.76
N ASP A 124 -5.13 10.84 2.65
CA ASP A 124 -4.51 12.13 2.37
C ASP A 124 -3.34 12.00 1.38
N SER A 125 -2.59 10.89 1.43
CA SER A 125 -1.59 10.58 0.41
C SER A 125 -2.20 10.38 -0.97
N CYS A 126 -3.36 9.71 -1.06
CA CYS A 126 -4.10 9.58 -2.32
C CYS A 126 -4.63 10.93 -2.84
N LYS A 127 -5.02 11.86 -1.95
CA LYS A 127 -5.44 13.21 -2.36
C LYS A 127 -4.25 14.06 -2.84
N ARG A 128 -3.11 13.92 -2.16
CA ARG A 128 -1.89 14.70 -2.43
C ARG A 128 -1.18 14.26 -3.70
N ILE A 129 -0.98 12.95 -3.86
CA ILE A 129 -0.22 12.39 -4.98
C ILE A 129 -1.14 12.13 -6.17
N GLY A 130 -2.30 11.52 -5.92
CA GLY A 130 -3.27 11.17 -6.96
C GLY A 130 -3.94 9.80 -6.73
N GLY A 131 -5.03 9.56 -7.47
CA GLY A 131 -5.83 8.33 -7.34
C GLY A 131 -5.07 7.06 -7.77
N HIS A 132 -4.06 7.20 -8.64
CA HIS A 132 -3.22 6.09 -9.14
C HIS A 132 -2.42 5.40 -8.04
N VAL A 133 -2.15 6.06 -6.91
CA VAL A 133 -1.50 5.44 -5.73
C VAL A 133 -2.23 4.16 -5.30
N ARG A 134 -3.57 4.15 -5.33
CA ARG A 134 -4.35 2.94 -4.99
C ARG A 134 -4.10 1.81 -5.99
N SER A 135 -3.97 2.12 -7.28
CA SER A 135 -3.67 1.14 -8.32
C SER A 135 -2.27 0.56 -8.16
N ILE A 136 -1.25 1.40 -7.98
CA ILE A 136 0.13 0.97 -7.76
C ILE A 136 0.23 0.11 -6.49
N CYS A 137 -0.39 0.52 -5.38
CA CYS A 137 -0.42 -0.28 -4.16
C CYS A 137 -1.09 -1.65 -4.37
N ARG A 138 -2.18 -1.71 -5.15
CA ARG A 138 -2.83 -2.98 -5.51
C ARG A 138 -1.91 -3.87 -6.36
N PHE A 139 -1.20 -3.30 -7.32
CA PHE A 139 -0.23 -4.05 -8.13
C PHE A 139 0.93 -4.57 -7.30
N MET A 140 1.50 -3.75 -6.41
CA MET A 140 2.57 -4.18 -5.49
C MET A 140 2.11 -5.30 -4.56
N LYS A 141 0.87 -5.24 -4.06
CA LYS A 141 0.30 -6.33 -3.24
C LYS A 141 0.07 -7.59 -4.08
N ALA A 142 -0.42 -7.45 -5.30
CA ALA A 142 -0.59 -8.57 -6.22
C ALA A 142 0.75 -9.22 -6.61
N TRP A 143 1.79 -8.43 -6.81
CA TRP A 143 3.16 -8.92 -6.99
C TRP A 143 3.57 -9.75 -5.77
N ARG A 144 3.45 -9.19 -4.55
CA ARG A 144 3.78 -9.91 -3.32
C ARG A 144 3.02 -11.24 -3.23
N ASP A 145 1.71 -11.22 -3.46
CA ASP A 145 0.87 -12.43 -3.40
C ASP A 145 1.23 -13.47 -4.47
N ALA A 146 1.90 -13.07 -5.57
CA ALA A 146 2.39 -13.99 -6.60
C ALA A 146 3.77 -14.57 -6.28
N GLN A 147 4.61 -13.81 -5.56
CA GLN A 147 5.96 -14.24 -5.18
C GLN A 147 5.98 -15.10 -3.90
N TRP A 148 4.99 -14.94 -3.02
CA TRP A 148 4.93 -15.65 -1.74
C TRP A 148 3.54 -16.23 -1.47
N ASP A 149 3.44 -17.56 -1.35
CA ASP A 149 2.24 -18.23 -0.85
C ASP A 149 1.90 -17.81 0.59
N VAL A 150 2.94 -17.65 1.42
CA VAL A 150 2.85 -17.18 2.80
C VAL A 150 4.04 -16.27 3.10
N GLY A 151 3.77 -15.12 3.72
CA GLY A 151 4.80 -14.16 4.16
C GLY A 151 4.99 -12.98 3.21
N GLY A 152 6.26 -12.69 2.92
CA GLY A 152 6.68 -11.50 2.17
C GLY A 152 6.52 -10.18 2.96
N PRO A 153 6.80 -9.03 2.33
CA PRO A 153 6.62 -7.73 2.97
C PRO A 153 5.15 -7.49 3.34
N SER A 154 4.94 -6.78 4.45
CA SER A 154 3.59 -6.43 4.91
C SER A 154 2.93 -5.45 3.92
N SER A 155 1.60 -5.49 3.81
CA SER A 155 0.89 -4.54 2.93
C SER A 155 1.19 -3.08 3.29
N ILE A 156 1.28 -2.76 4.58
CA ILE A 156 1.57 -1.39 5.02
C ILE A 156 3.00 -0.97 4.66
N SER A 157 4.00 -1.86 4.76
CA SER A 157 5.37 -1.55 4.32
C SER A 157 5.44 -1.22 2.82
N LEU A 158 4.74 -1.98 1.98
CA LEU A 158 4.64 -1.69 0.54
C LEU A 158 3.95 -0.36 0.27
N MET A 159 2.85 -0.07 0.97
CA MET A 159 2.11 1.19 0.81
C MET A 159 2.97 2.39 1.22
N THR A 160 3.65 2.32 2.36
CA THR A 160 4.55 3.39 2.83
C THR A 160 5.68 3.63 1.84
N ALA A 161 6.36 2.57 1.38
CA ALA A 161 7.44 2.71 0.40
C ALA A 161 6.95 3.34 -0.91
N VAL A 162 5.80 2.89 -1.44
CA VAL A 162 5.18 3.48 -2.64
C VAL A 162 4.89 4.96 -2.45
N VAL A 163 4.26 5.33 -1.33
CA VAL A 163 3.94 6.74 -1.02
C VAL A 163 5.20 7.59 -0.89
N ASN A 164 6.24 7.09 -0.23
CA ASN A 164 7.51 7.79 -0.08
C ASN A 164 8.18 8.05 -1.43
N ILE A 165 8.25 7.02 -2.29
CA ILE A 165 8.82 7.13 -3.63
C ILE A 165 8.02 8.14 -4.45
N LEU A 166 6.70 8.01 -4.53
CA LEU A 166 5.86 8.88 -5.37
C LEU A 166 5.72 10.31 -4.83
N ASN A 167 5.99 10.55 -3.54
CA ASN A 167 6.11 11.91 -3.00
C ASN A 167 7.43 12.58 -3.44
N ARG A 168 8.51 11.81 -3.58
CA ARG A 168 9.87 12.32 -3.81
C ARG A 168 10.22 12.44 -5.28
N GLU A 169 9.71 11.52 -6.10
CA GLU A 169 10.10 11.37 -7.50
C GLU A 169 9.01 11.89 -8.43
N GLU A 170 9.42 12.60 -9.49
CA GLU A 170 8.53 13.01 -10.56
C GLU A 170 8.05 11.78 -11.35
N HIS A 171 6.75 11.74 -11.66
CA HIS A 171 6.12 10.65 -12.39
C HIS A 171 4.83 11.13 -13.08
N ASN A 172 4.33 10.32 -14.01
CA ASN A 172 3.11 10.61 -14.75
C ASN A 172 1.97 9.72 -14.24
N ASP A 173 0.94 10.33 -13.63
CA ASP A 173 -0.21 9.65 -13.05
C ASP A 173 -1.05 8.85 -14.07
N SER A 174 -0.98 9.24 -15.34
CA SER A 174 -1.68 8.63 -16.46
C SER A 174 -0.90 7.46 -17.08
N ASP A 175 0.43 7.42 -16.88
CA ASP A 175 1.29 6.30 -17.27
C ASP A 175 1.60 5.41 -16.06
N LEU A 176 0.68 4.48 -15.79
CA LEU A 176 0.85 3.51 -14.72
C LEU A 176 2.02 2.55 -14.96
N ALA A 177 2.40 2.29 -16.21
CA ALA A 177 3.50 1.38 -16.54
C ALA A 177 4.85 2.03 -16.19
N GLY A 178 5.07 3.27 -16.64
CA GLY A 178 6.24 4.07 -16.26
C GLY A 178 6.32 4.28 -14.75
N THR A 179 5.18 4.60 -14.10
CA THR A 179 5.11 4.76 -12.64
C THR A 179 5.44 3.45 -11.90
N MET A 180 4.92 2.31 -12.36
CA MET A 180 5.22 1.00 -11.76
C MET A 180 6.70 0.65 -11.90
N LYS A 181 7.32 0.92 -13.06
CA LYS A 181 8.76 0.74 -13.28
C LYS A 181 9.60 1.62 -12.35
N LEU A 182 9.22 2.89 -12.18
CA LEU A 182 9.90 3.80 -11.25
C LEU A 182 9.85 3.26 -9.82
N VAL A 183 8.66 2.84 -9.36
CA VAL A 183 8.50 2.24 -8.03
C VAL A 183 9.34 0.98 -7.89
N ALA A 184 9.26 0.04 -8.85
CA ALA A 184 10.03 -1.20 -8.82
C ALA A 184 11.55 -0.95 -8.74
N LYS A 185 12.05 0.06 -9.46
CA LYS A 185 13.46 0.45 -9.45
C LYS A 185 13.94 0.91 -8.08
N LEU A 186 13.13 1.71 -7.38
CA LEU A 186 13.52 2.37 -6.13
C LEU A 186 13.10 1.62 -4.86
N LEU A 187 12.22 0.63 -5.01
CA LEU A 187 11.69 -0.15 -3.89
C LEU A 187 12.78 -0.83 -3.04
N PRO A 188 13.82 -1.49 -3.61
CA PRO A 188 14.85 -2.14 -2.80
C PRO A 188 15.59 -1.14 -1.89
N ASP A 189 15.93 0.03 -2.43
CA ASP A 189 16.64 1.08 -1.68
C ASP A 189 15.77 1.66 -0.57
N GLU A 190 14.48 1.86 -0.84
CA GLU A 190 13.52 2.35 0.15
C GLU A 190 13.35 1.36 1.31
N PHE A 191 13.35 0.04 1.03
CA PHE A 191 13.34 -1.00 2.08
C PHE A 191 14.68 -1.09 2.83
N ASN A 192 15.82 -0.92 2.15
CA ASN A 192 17.14 -0.96 2.77
C ASN A 192 17.43 0.22 3.71
N ARG A 193 16.79 1.38 3.50
CA ARG A 193 16.87 2.51 4.44
C ARG A 193 16.17 2.22 5.78
N GLY A 194 15.30 1.22 5.81
CA GLY A 194 14.38 0.99 6.92
C GLY A 194 13.11 1.82 6.74
N LEU A 195 11.96 1.19 6.95
CA LEU A 195 10.66 1.82 6.73
C LEU A 195 10.03 2.17 8.06
N GLU A 196 9.84 3.46 8.28
CA GLU A 196 9.08 3.98 9.43
C GLU A 196 7.58 3.79 9.23
N SER A 197 6.85 3.72 10.34
CA SER A 197 5.39 3.73 10.30
C SER A 197 4.88 5.14 9.97
N PRO A 198 3.79 5.28 9.21
CA PRO A 198 3.11 6.58 9.09
C PRO A 198 2.39 7.00 10.38
N ASP A 199 2.37 6.14 11.40
CA ASP A 199 1.97 6.47 12.77
C ASP A 199 3.21 6.78 13.60
N ASP A 200 3.44 8.06 13.89
CA ASP A 200 4.60 8.56 14.65
C ASP A 200 4.65 8.02 16.10
N THR A 201 3.56 7.43 16.60
CA THR A 201 3.54 6.78 17.91
C THR A 201 4.11 5.36 17.90
N ASP A 202 4.23 4.74 16.72
CA ASP A 202 4.89 3.45 16.55
C ASP A 202 6.40 3.63 16.37
N THR A 203 7.14 3.30 17.43
CA THR A 203 8.61 3.39 17.43
C THR A 203 9.27 2.23 16.72
N LYS A 204 8.52 1.23 16.24
CA LYS A 204 9.06 0.11 15.47
C LYS A 204 9.02 0.41 13.98
N LEU A 205 10.09 0.03 13.30
CA LEU A 205 10.10 0.03 11.85
C LEU A 205 9.15 -1.04 11.29
N LEU A 206 8.43 -0.69 10.23
CA LEU A 206 7.66 -1.61 9.41
C LEU A 206 8.57 -2.62 8.68
N PHE A 207 9.81 -2.23 8.40
CA PHE A 207 10.87 -3.06 7.85
C PHE A 207 12.24 -2.54 8.31
N PRO A 208 13.17 -3.39 8.78
CA PRO A 208 14.45 -2.92 9.31
C PRO A 208 15.40 -2.42 8.21
N ALA A 209 16.30 -1.53 8.60
CA ALA A 209 17.40 -1.08 7.74
C ALA A 209 18.35 -2.23 7.40
N GLU A 210 19.09 -2.10 6.30
CA GLU A 210 19.92 -3.16 5.68
C GLU A 210 20.85 -3.87 6.67
N TRP A 211 21.48 -3.11 7.56
CA TRP A 211 22.44 -3.62 8.54
C TRP A 211 21.79 -4.49 9.64
N ASP A 212 20.48 -4.35 9.87
CA ASP A 212 19.67 -5.11 10.83
C ASP A 212 18.83 -6.22 10.19
N GLN A 213 18.93 -6.40 8.87
CA GLN A 213 18.13 -7.41 8.16
C GLN A 213 18.62 -8.83 8.42
N ASN A 214 17.70 -9.72 8.79
CA ASN A 214 17.92 -11.16 8.80
C ASN A 214 17.84 -11.76 7.38
N VAL A 215 18.14 -13.05 7.26
CA VAL A 215 18.15 -13.75 5.96
C VAL A 215 16.81 -13.63 5.22
N HIS A 216 15.69 -13.77 5.91
CA HIS A 216 14.36 -13.67 5.29
C HIS A 216 14.10 -12.27 4.72
N GLN A 217 14.50 -11.23 5.45
CA GLN A 217 14.36 -9.83 5.02
C GLN A 217 15.28 -9.53 3.83
N LYS A 218 16.51 -10.05 3.81
CA LYS A 218 17.40 -9.93 2.65
C LYS A 218 16.80 -10.58 1.40
N THR A 219 16.21 -11.77 1.53
CA THR A 219 15.52 -12.44 0.42
C THR A 219 14.34 -11.62 -0.11
N ILE A 220 13.60 -10.92 0.77
CA ILE A 220 12.54 -10.00 0.33
C ILE A 220 13.13 -8.90 -0.56
N VAL A 221 14.21 -8.24 -0.12
CA VAL A 221 14.86 -7.16 -0.88
C VAL A 221 15.47 -7.67 -2.17
N GLU A 222 16.09 -8.85 -2.18
CA GLU A 222 16.60 -9.51 -3.39
C GLU A 222 15.48 -9.78 -4.40
N THR A 223 14.34 -10.24 -3.93
CA THR A 223 13.16 -10.46 -4.80
C THR A 223 12.59 -9.13 -5.33
N MET A 224 12.71 -8.03 -4.58
CA MET A 224 12.33 -6.71 -5.10
C MET A 224 13.22 -6.25 -6.26
N LYS A 225 14.51 -6.60 -6.24
CA LYS A 225 15.45 -6.21 -7.31
C LYS A 225 15.06 -6.84 -8.65
N THR A 226 14.57 -8.08 -8.64
CA THR A 226 14.16 -8.78 -9.88
C THR A 226 12.90 -8.18 -10.49
N LEU A 227 12.04 -7.52 -9.70
CA LEU A 227 10.80 -6.92 -10.21
C LEU A 227 11.08 -5.89 -11.30
N TYR A 228 12.06 -5.01 -11.10
CA TYR A 228 12.39 -4.00 -12.11
C TYR A 228 12.87 -4.63 -13.41
N GLU A 229 13.72 -5.66 -13.32
CA GLU A 229 14.25 -6.41 -14.46
C GLU A 229 13.11 -7.07 -15.25
N ILE A 230 12.17 -7.73 -14.57
CA ILE A 230 11.00 -8.36 -15.20
C ILE A 230 10.17 -7.32 -15.99
N LEU A 231 9.95 -6.13 -15.42
CA LEU A 231 9.16 -5.08 -16.08
C LEU A 231 9.88 -4.52 -17.32
N VAL A 232 11.21 -4.34 -17.25
CA VAL A 232 12.02 -3.90 -18.39
C VAL A 232 12.06 -4.95 -19.49
N ASP A 233 12.21 -6.22 -19.13
CA ASP A 233 12.21 -7.32 -20.09
C ASP A 233 10.85 -7.47 -20.78
N ALA A 234 9.76 -7.29 -20.04
CA ALA A 234 8.40 -7.33 -20.59
C ALA A 234 8.15 -6.18 -21.58
N GLU A 235 8.62 -4.98 -21.28
CA GLU A 235 8.51 -3.82 -22.14
C GLU A 235 9.30 -3.99 -23.46
N ASN A 236 10.44 -4.67 -23.40
CA ASN A 236 11.32 -4.92 -24.55
C ASN A 236 11.04 -6.25 -25.28
N ALA A 237 9.98 -6.96 -24.90
CA ALA A 237 9.65 -8.25 -25.50
C ALA A 237 9.23 -8.11 -26.97
N ASN A 238 9.60 -9.09 -27.80
CA ASN A 238 9.37 -9.03 -29.25
C ASN A 238 7.91 -9.28 -29.65
N THR A 239 7.11 -9.89 -28.77
CA THR A 239 5.70 -10.22 -29.03
C THR A 239 4.85 -9.87 -27.81
N ARG A 240 3.55 -9.66 -28.02
CA ARG A 240 2.61 -9.37 -26.91
C ARG A 240 2.49 -10.57 -25.97
N GLU A 241 2.58 -11.77 -26.52
CA GLU A 241 2.50 -13.03 -25.80
C GLU A 241 3.72 -13.20 -24.87
N ASP A 242 4.92 -12.88 -25.36
CA ASP A 242 6.14 -12.89 -24.56
C ASP A 242 6.14 -11.79 -23.49
N ALA A 243 5.70 -10.57 -23.84
CA ALA A 243 5.50 -9.48 -22.88
C ALA A 243 4.55 -9.90 -21.74
N LEU A 244 3.41 -10.52 -22.09
CA LEU A 244 2.44 -11.00 -21.12
C LEU A 244 3.01 -12.13 -20.27
N HIS A 245 3.79 -13.05 -20.85
CA HIS A 245 4.43 -14.13 -20.12
C HIS A 245 5.36 -13.58 -19.03
N LYS A 246 6.24 -12.63 -19.40
CA LYS A 246 7.15 -11.94 -18.48
C LYS A 246 6.42 -11.17 -17.39
N MET A 247 5.38 -10.40 -17.75
CA MET A 247 4.54 -9.72 -16.74
C MET A 247 3.91 -10.70 -15.74
N ASN A 248 3.52 -11.89 -16.21
CA ASN A 248 2.94 -12.92 -15.34
C ASN A 248 3.96 -13.59 -14.41
N GLU A 249 5.27 -13.47 -14.66
CA GLU A 249 6.30 -13.87 -13.68
C GLU A 249 6.26 -12.96 -12.44
N ALA A 250 5.98 -11.66 -12.62
CA ALA A 250 5.84 -10.71 -11.53
C ALA A 250 4.47 -10.81 -10.81
N PHE A 251 3.37 -10.87 -11.56
CA PHE A 251 2.02 -10.70 -10.99
C PHE A 251 1.18 -11.99 -10.94
N GLY A 252 1.77 -13.11 -11.35
CA GLY A 252 1.08 -14.38 -11.54
C GLY A 252 0.16 -14.36 -12.77
N LYS A 253 -0.24 -15.55 -13.23
CA LYS A 253 -1.11 -15.74 -14.41
C LYS A 253 -2.57 -15.34 -14.13
N ARG A 254 -2.81 -14.06 -13.89
CA ARG A 254 -4.12 -13.46 -13.61
C ARG A 254 -4.71 -12.78 -14.84
N VAL A 255 -3.88 -12.03 -15.56
CA VAL A 255 -4.22 -11.46 -16.86
C VAL A 255 -3.80 -12.44 -17.95
N THR A 256 -4.73 -12.80 -18.83
CA THR A 256 -4.50 -13.76 -19.92
C THR A 256 -4.71 -13.18 -21.31
N ASN A 257 -5.26 -11.96 -21.41
CA ASN A 257 -5.53 -11.31 -22.68
C ASN A 257 -4.33 -10.44 -23.11
N ALA A 258 -3.50 -10.97 -24.01
CA ALA A 258 -2.33 -10.27 -24.55
C ALA A 258 -2.70 -9.02 -25.37
N GLN A 259 -3.94 -8.87 -25.83
CA GLN A 259 -4.40 -7.70 -26.59
C GLN A 259 -4.47 -6.42 -25.74
N LEU A 260 -4.39 -6.55 -24.41
CA LEU A 260 -4.26 -5.40 -23.51
C LEU A 260 -2.88 -4.72 -23.61
N ILE A 261 -1.89 -5.40 -24.20
CA ILE A 261 -0.53 -4.88 -24.38
C ILE A 261 -0.46 -4.19 -25.75
N THR A 262 -0.16 -2.90 -25.74
CA THR A 262 -0.07 -2.07 -26.94
C THR A 262 1.38 -1.62 -27.17
N SER A 263 1.75 -1.44 -28.43
CA SER A 263 3.02 -0.85 -28.79
C SER A 263 2.94 0.67 -28.61
N ILE A 264 3.89 1.24 -27.89
CA ILE A 264 4.06 2.69 -27.83
C ILE A 264 4.97 3.06 -29.01
N ALA A 265 4.57 4.05 -29.82
CA ALA A 265 5.44 4.56 -30.87
C ALA A 265 6.70 5.14 -30.22
N ALA A 266 7.88 4.70 -30.66
CA ALA A 266 9.14 5.26 -30.18
C ALA A 266 9.14 6.77 -30.41
N ALA A 267 9.51 7.55 -29.39
CA ALA A 267 9.69 8.99 -29.56
C ALA A 267 10.70 9.22 -30.70
N PRO A 268 10.44 10.15 -31.64
CA PRO A 268 11.38 10.41 -32.71
C PRO A 268 12.74 10.80 -32.12
N ALA A 269 13.80 10.09 -32.54
CA ALA A 269 15.16 10.25 -32.02
C ALA A 269 15.74 11.67 -32.22
N PHE A 270 15.10 12.49 -33.05
CA PHE A 270 15.51 13.86 -33.34
C PHE A 270 14.28 14.76 -33.52
N HIS A 271 14.15 15.80 -32.71
CA HIS A 271 13.17 16.88 -32.94
C HIS A 271 13.66 17.91 -33.98
N VAL A 272 14.94 17.88 -34.33
CA VAL A 272 15.58 18.85 -35.22
C VAL A 272 16.52 18.09 -36.15
N SER A 273 16.28 18.20 -37.46
CA SER A 273 17.25 17.75 -38.46
C SER A 273 18.58 18.47 -38.23
N PRO A 274 19.74 17.80 -38.26
CA PRO A 274 21.02 18.47 -38.11
C PRO A 274 21.12 19.62 -39.11
N SER A 275 21.52 20.80 -38.62
CA SER A 275 21.67 21.99 -39.45
C SER A 275 22.64 21.66 -40.60
N ARG A 276 22.19 21.85 -41.85
CA ARG A 276 23.08 21.75 -43.01
C ARG A 276 24.27 22.70 -42.79
N GLU A 277 25.48 22.21 -43.06
CA GLU A 277 26.69 23.03 -43.06
C GLU A 277 26.47 24.30 -43.89
N PRO A 278 26.86 25.48 -43.40
CA PRO A 278 26.80 26.70 -44.19
C PRO A 278 27.75 26.57 -45.38
N GLU A 279 27.28 26.94 -46.58
CA GLU A 279 28.12 26.93 -47.77
C GLU A 279 29.44 27.70 -47.56
N PRO A 280 30.57 27.22 -48.09
CA PRO A 280 31.86 27.85 -47.92
C PRO A 280 31.80 29.29 -48.43
N ARG A 281 32.03 30.25 -47.51
CA ARG A 281 32.13 31.67 -47.86
C ARG A 281 33.28 31.87 -48.84
N LYS A 282 32.98 32.36 -50.04
CA LYS A 282 33.99 32.85 -50.98
C LYS A 282 34.73 34.04 -50.35
N ILE A 283 36.00 33.84 -50.05
CA ILE A 283 36.90 34.91 -49.60
C ILE A 283 37.19 35.80 -50.81
N ASN A 284 36.76 37.06 -50.76
CA ASN A 284 37.11 38.05 -51.77
C ASN A 284 38.60 38.36 -51.69
N LYS A 285 39.32 38.15 -52.79
CA LYS A 285 40.70 38.59 -52.97
C LYS A 285 40.71 40.07 -53.33
N THR A 286 40.86 40.92 -52.32
CA THR A 286 41.31 42.30 -52.56
C THR A 286 42.39 42.65 -51.54
N MET A 287 43.61 42.20 -51.83
CA MET A 287 44.81 42.88 -51.37
C MET A 287 45.23 43.84 -52.46
N VAL A 288 45.21 45.15 -52.17
CA VAL A 288 46.06 46.11 -52.88
C VAL A 288 47.16 46.47 -51.90
N SER A 289 48.39 46.14 -52.28
CA SER A 289 49.60 46.54 -51.59
C SER A 289 49.87 48.01 -51.91
N GLY A 290 50.09 48.82 -50.87
CA GLY A 290 50.49 50.22 -50.93
C GLY A 290 50.84 50.71 -49.53
#